data_AF-A0A2N7TPP2-F1
#
_entry.id   AF-A0A2N7TPP2-F1
#
_cell.length_a   1.000
_cell.length_b   1.000
_cell.length_c   1.000
_cell.angle_alpha   90.00
_cell.angle_beta   90.00
_cell.angle_gamma   90.00
#
_symmetry.space_group_name_H-M   'P 1'
#
loop_
_entity.id
_entity.type
_entity.pdbx_description
1 polymer ?
#
loop_
_entity_poly.entity_id
_entity_poly.type
_entity_poly.pdbx_seq_one_letter_code
_entity_poly.pdbx_strand_id
1 'polypeptide(L)'
;KRRINTAMESLEHIAWVLLGRYGVVFRRVLEREPALPPWRELLYVYRRLEARGEIRGGRFVQQFAGEQFALPEAVGALKLMRKRDPDETHVVVSAADPLNLLGILTPGSRLPAVAGNRLRYRDGVPEAVLHNGEVHFLAVLTAAEQWQATQQLRRGPGYRSLSSEARAPRPA
;
A
#
# COMPACT_ATOMS: atom_id res chain seq x y z
N LYS A 1 16.32 19.40 -23.93
CA LYS A 1 14.85 19.54 -23.78
C LYS A 1 14.18 18.29 -24.39
N ARG A 2 13.93 17.22 -23.62
CA ARG A 2 13.20 16.03 -24.12
C ARG A 2 11.69 16.31 -24.04
N ARG A 3 10.98 16.14 -25.17
CA ARG A 3 9.53 16.34 -25.30
C ARG A 3 8.76 15.38 -24.37
N ILE A 4 7.61 15.85 -23.88
CA ILE A 4 6.57 15.01 -23.29
C ILE A 4 6.00 14.18 -24.44
N ASN A 5 6.03 12.85 -24.32
CA ASN A 5 5.63 11.96 -25.41
C ASN A 5 4.18 11.45 -25.24
N THR A 6 3.66 11.47 -24.02
CA THR A 6 2.27 11.10 -23.72
C THR A 6 1.36 12.32 -23.76
N ALA A 7 0.14 12.17 -24.29
CA ALA A 7 -0.84 13.26 -24.29
C ALA A 7 -1.14 13.74 -22.86
N MET A 8 -1.25 15.06 -22.68
CA MET A 8 -1.40 15.68 -21.35
C MET A 8 -2.65 15.18 -20.61
N GLU A 9 -3.77 15.02 -21.30
CA GLU A 9 -5.01 14.50 -20.74
C GLU A 9 -4.83 13.06 -20.22
N SER A 10 -4.13 12.21 -20.96
CA SER A 10 -3.81 10.85 -20.53
C SER A 10 -2.89 10.84 -19.32
N LEU A 11 -1.89 11.72 -19.27
CA LEU A 11 -1.01 11.85 -18.10
C LEU A 11 -1.78 12.28 -16.85
N GLU A 12 -2.69 13.24 -16.99
CA GLU A 12 -3.53 13.71 -15.89
C GLU A 12 -4.51 12.65 -15.42
N HIS A 13 -5.13 11.92 -16.34
CA HIS A 13 -5.97 10.77 -15.99
C HIS A 13 -5.18 9.70 -15.21
N ILE A 14 -4.00 9.32 -15.70
CA ILE A 14 -3.13 8.36 -15.01
C ILE A 14 -2.74 8.87 -13.62
N ALA A 15 -2.38 10.15 -13.50
CA ALA A 15 -2.02 10.76 -12.22
C ALA A 15 -3.17 10.66 -11.19
N TRP A 16 -4.40 10.94 -11.61
CA TRP A 16 -5.59 10.80 -10.76
C TRP A 16 -5.87 9.35 -10.36
N VAL A 17 -5.73 8.39 -11.29
CA VAL A 17 -5.89 6.96 -10.98
C VAL A 17 -4.87 6.51 -9.93
N LEU A 18 -3.62 6.93 -10.06
CA LEU A 18 -2.57 6.61 -9.09
C LEU A 18 -2.84 7.26 -7.72
N LEU A 19 -3.26 8.52 -7.69
CA LEU A 19 -3.64 9.21 -6.46
C LEU A 19 -4.83 8.52 -5.77
N GLY A 20 -5.86 8.15 -6.52
CA GLY A 20 -7.02 7.43 -5.97
C GLY A 20 -6.68 6.05 -5.43
N ARG A 21 -5.72 5.35 -6.06
CA ARG A 21 -5.28 4.02 -5.63
C ARG A 21 -4.43 4.06 -4.36
N TYR A 22 -3.46 4.98 -4.29
CA TYR A 22 -2.46 4.98 -3.21
C TYR A 22 -2.72 6.02 -2.13
N GLY A 23 -3.49 7.07 -2.42
CA GLY A 23 -3.65 8.27 -1.58
C GLY A 23 -2.41 9.17 -1.58
N VAL A 24 -1.21 8.58 -1.46
CA VAL A 24 0.09 9.22 -1.56
C VAL A 24 0.91 8.59 -2.68
N VAL A 25 1.39 9.42 -3.61
CA VAL A 25 2.20 9.00 -4.75
C VAL A 25 3.60 9.60 -4.69
N PHE A 26 4.60 8.73 -4.89
CA PHE A 26 6.01 9.08 -5.05
C PHE A 26 6.70 7.99 -5.85
N ARG A 27 7.87 8.28 -6.45
CA ARG A 27 8.50 7.39 -7.44
C ARG A 27 8.59 5.92 -7.03
N ARG A 28 8.95 5.63 -5.77
CA ARG A 28 9.17 4.25 -5.28
C ARG A 28 7.87 3.46 -5.12
N VAL A 29 6.74 4.10 -4.79
CA VAL A 29 5.45 3.38 -4.63
C VAL A 29 4.94 2.83 -5.95
N LEU A 30 5.35 3.44 -7.07
CA LEU A 30 4.94 3.07 -8.42
C LEU A 30 5.75 1.91 -9.01
N GLU A 31 6.69 1.32 -8.27
CA GLU A 31 7.53 0.25 -8.81
C GLU A 31 6.78 -1.04 -9.14
N ARG A 32 5.58 -1.21 -8.57
CA ARG A 32 4.68 -2.33 -8.89
C ARG A 32 3.69 -2.02 -10.01
N GLU A 33 3.65 -0.79 -10.50
CA GLU A 33 2.78 -0.40 -11.59
C GLU A 33 3.46 -0.63 -12.94
N PRO A 34 2.97 -1.56 -13.77
CA PRO A 34 3.53 -1.79 -15.09
C PRO A 34 3.12 -0.67 -16.06
N ALA A 35 3.92 -0.49 -17.11
CA ALA A 35 3.58 0.35 -18.27
C ALA A 35 3.23 1.83 -17.98
N LEU A 36 3.77 2.40 -16.90
CA LEU A 36 3.58 3.83 -16.61
C LEU A 36 4.43 4.74 -17.52
N PRO A 37 3.93 5.96 -17.82
CA PRO A 37 4.74 7.01 -18.40
C PRO A 37 5.98 7.33 -17.54
N PRO A 38 7.02 7.95 -18.12
CA PRO A 38 8.20 8.34 -17.36
C PRO A 38 7.83 9.19 -16.14
N TRP A 39 8.43 8.91 -14.98
CA TRP A 39 8.17 9.64 -13.73
C TRP A 39 8.24 11.17 -13.89
N ARG A 40 9.15 11.68 -14.74
CA ARG A 40 9.28 13.12 -15.00
C ARG A 40 8.02 13.73 -15.64
N GLU A 41 7.30 12.98 -16.49
CA GLU A 41 6.06 13.44 -17.12
C GLU A 41 4.93 13.48 -16.07
N LEU A 42 4.83 12.46 -15.22
CA LEU A 42 3.90 12.46 -14.09
C LEU A 42 4.22 13.59 -13.09
N LEU A 43 5.50 13.83 -12.80
CA LEU A 43 5.94 14.90 -11.90
C LEU A 43 5.51 16.29 -12.38
N TYR A 44 5.55 16.52 -13.69
CA TYR A 44 5.03 17.76 -14.27
C TYR A 44 3.54 17.94 -13.99
N VAL A 45 2.74 16.87 -14.13
CA VAL A 45 1.30 16.91 -13.83
C VAL A 45 1.05 17.12 -12.34
N TYR A 46 1.74 16.38 -11.47
CA TYR A 46 1.56 16.53 -10.02
C TYR A 46 1.90 17.94 -9.53
N ARG A 47 2.97 18.57 -10.03
CA ARG A 47 3.30 19.97 -9.70
C ARG A 47 2.24 20.95 -10.18
N ARG A 48 1.62 20.70 -11.35
CA ARG A 48 0.49 21.53 -11.84
C ARG A 48 -0.74 21.38 -10.96
N LEU A 49 -1.09 20.14 -10.60
CA LEU A 49 -2.19 19.84 -9.67
C LEU A 49 -1.97 20.49 -8.30
N GLU A 50 -0.72 20.45 -7.80
CA GLU A 50 -0.34 21.13 -6.55
C GLU A 50 -0.46 22.65 -6.68
N ALA A 51 0.03 23.25 -7.76
CA ALA A 51 -0.08 24.69 -8.00
C ALA A 51 -1.54 25.16 -8.12
N ARG A 52 -2.45 24.28 -8.58
CA ARG A 52 -3.91 24.49 -8.58
C ARG A 52 -4.55 24.28 -7.21
N GLY A 53 -3.81 23.76 -6.23
CA GLY A 53 -4.30 23.47 -4.89
C GLY A 53 -5.16 22.20 -4.76
N GLU A 54 -5.23 21.38 -5.81
CA GLU A 54 -6.04 20.16 -5.85
C GLU A 54 -5.42 19.02 -5.05
N ILE A 55 -4.09 18.98 -4.99
CA ILE A 55 -3.32 18.01 -4.22
C ILE A 55 -2.29 18.72 -3.34
N ARG A 56 -1.69 17.98 -2.40
CA ARG A 56 -0.63 18.50 -1.51
C ARG A 56 0.71 17.87 -1.86
N GLY A 57 1.71 18.69 -2.15
CA GLY A 57 3.11 18.23 -2.14
C GLY A 57 3.68 18.26 -0.72
N GLY A 58 4.64 17.37 -0.45
CA GLY A 58 5.31 17.34 0.84
C GLY A 58 6.13 16.08 1.08
N ARG A 59 6.35 15.77 2.36
CA ARG A 59 6.97 14.54 2.84
C ARG A 59 6.01 13.82 3.77
N PHE A 60 5.28 12.85 3.23
CA PHE A 60 4.27 12.08 3.95
C PHE A 60 4.81 10.74 4.42
N VAL A 61 5.72 10.14 3.64
CA VAL A 61 6.37 8.86 3.94
C VAL A 61 7.84 9.10 4.25
N GLN A 62 8.29 8.62 5.41
CA GLN A 62 9.69 8.73 5.83
C GLN A 62 10.59 7.79 5.02
N GLN A 63 11.91 7.99 5.11
CA GLN A 63 12.94 7.14 4.48
C GLN A 63 12.97 7.18 2.93
N PHE A 64 12.05 7.89 2.27
CA PHE A 64 12.05 8.09 0.83
C PHE A 64 12.44 9.52 0.44
N ALA A 65 13.44 9.62 -0.41
CA ALA A 65 13.84 10.87 -1.04
C ALA A 65 12.93 11.22 -2.23
N GLY A 66 12.97 12.49 -2.63
CA GLY A 66 12.17 13.03 -3.74
C GLY A 66 10.84 13.66 -3.30
N GLU A 67 10.15 14.21 -4.28
CA GLU A 67 8.82 14.82 -4.12
C GLU A 67 7.76 13.74 -3.93
N GLN A 68 6.82 14.01 -3.02
CA GLN A 68 5.66 13.16 -2.76
C GLN A 68 4.41 14.03 -2.85
N PHE A 69 3.34 13.45 -3.39
CA PHE A 69 2.09 14.13 -3.60
C PHE A 69 0.96 13.32 -2.99
N ALA A 70 0.02 13.98 -2.34
CA ALA A 70 -1.09 13.32 -1.67
C ALA A 70 -2.40 14.02 -1.94
N LEU A 71 -3.47 13.24 -2.00
CA LEU A 71 -4.82 13.77 -1.93
C LEU A 71 -5.04 14.48 -0.58
N PRO A 72 -5.74 15.63 -0.52
CA PRO A 72 -6.01 16.32 0.73
C PRO A 72 -6.65 15.42 1.79
N GLU A 73 -7.59 14.57 1.39
CA GLU A 73 -8.26 13.57 2.23
C GLU A 73 -7.30 12.47 2.70
N ALA A 74 -6.33 12.04 1.88
CA ALA A 74 -5.31 11.07 2.28
C ALA A 74 -4.41 11.64 3.38
N VAL A 75 -4.06 12.94 3.31
CA VAL A 75 -3.33 13.61 4.39
C VAL A 75 -4.13 13.62 5.69
N GLY A 76 -5.44 13.86 5.61
CA GLY A 76 -6.35 13.75 6.74
C GLY A 76 -6.37 12.34 7.34
N ALA A 77 -6.55 11.32 6.50
CA ALA A 77 -6.57 9.92 6.90
C ALA A 77 -5.26 9.49 7.57
N LEU A 78 -4.11 9.89 7.05
CA LEU A 78 -2.80 9.60 7.65
C LEU A 78 -2.64 10.23 9.05
N LYS A 79 -3.14 11.46 9.24
CA LYS A 79 -3.12 12.12 10.56
C LYS A 79 -4.00 11.39 11.57
N LEU A 80 -5.15 10.88 11.14
CA LEU A 80 -6.05 10.07 11.98
C LEU A 80 -5.39 8.72 12.32
N MET A 81 -4.82 8.04 11.33
CA MET A 81 -4.14 6.75 11.53
C MET A 81 -2.98 6.87 12.52
N ARG A 82 -2.21 7.97 12.49
CA ARG A 82 -1.14 8.22 13.45
C ARG A 82 -1.62 8.33 14.91
N LYS A 83 -2.88 8.71 15.14
CA LYS A 83 -3.47 8.83 16.48
C LYS A 83 -4.25 7.58 16.91
N ARG A 84 -4.43 6.61 16.00
CA ARG A 84 -5.21 5.41 16.25
C ARG A 84 -4.34 4.41 17.01
N ASP A 85 -4.90 3.82 18.07
CA ASP A 85 -4.27 2.69 18.74
C ASP A 85 -4.32 1.45 17.84
N PRO A 86 -3.25 0.61 17.82
CA PRO A 86 -3.29 -0.67 17.12
C PRO A 86 -4.49 -1.49 17.59
N ASP A 87 -5.23 -2.08 16.64
CA ASP A 87 -6.43 -2.87 16.94
C ASP A 87 -6.35 -4.29 16.38
N GLU A 88 -5.12 -4.76 16.11
CA GLU A 88 -4.81 -6.10 15.64
C GLU A 88 -5.57 -6.42 14.33
N THR A 89 -5.72 -5.42 13.46
CA THR A 89 -6.40 -5.60 12.18
C THR A 89 -5.51 -6.39 11.24
N HIS A 90 -6.04 -7.53 10.76
CA HIS A 90 -5.33 -8.39 9.83
C HIS A 90 -5.89 -8.31 8.43
N VAL A 91 -5.01 -8.09 7.46
CA VAL A 91 -5.37 -8.00 6.03
C VAL A 91 -4.47 -8.91 5.21
N VAL A 92 -5.08 -9.76 4.38
CA VAL A 92 -4.36 -10.57 3.38
C VAL A 92 -4.46 -9.93 2.00
N VAL A 93 -3.31 -9.68 1.40
CA VAL A 93 -3.16 -9.08 0.07
C VAL A 93 -2.51 -10.10 -0.87
N SER A 94 -2.98 -10.14 -2.12
CA SER A 94 -2.32 -10.93 -3.17
C SER A 94 -0.96 -10.33 -3.48
N ALA A 95 0.06 -11.15 -3.71
CA ALA A 95 1.35 -10.63 -4.12
C ALA A 95 1.32 -9.97 -5.51
N ALA A 96 0.35 -10.35 -6.36
CA ALA A 96 0.11 -9.75 -7.67
C ALA A 96 -0.62 -8.40 -7.60
N ASP A 97 -1.13 -8.02 -6.42
CA ASP A 97 -1.76 -6.71 -6.22
C ASP A 97 -0.67 -5.61 -6.12
N PRO A 98 -0.86 -4.42 -6.72
CA PRO A 98 0.07 -3.30 -6.57
C PRO A 98 0.27 -2.83 -5.11
N LEU A 99 -0.67 -3.13 -4.20
CA LEU A 99 -0.54 -2.91 -2.75
C LEU A 99 0.46 -3.86 -2.07
N ASN A 100 1.06 -4.80 -2.81
CA ASN A 100 2.24 -5.54 -2.37
C ASN A 100 3.49 -4.63 -2.33
N LEU A 101 3.57 -3.85 -1.26
CA LEU A 101 4.65 -2.90 -1.00
C LEU A 101 5.77 -3.48 -0.13
N LEU A 102 5.80 -4.81 0.06
CA LEU A 102 6.88 -5.51 0.76
C LEU A 102 8.21 -5.33 0.01
N GLY A 103 9.25 -4.91 0.74
CA GLY A 103 10.55 -4.57 0.15
C GLY A 103 10.54 -3.29 -0.68
N ILE A 104 9.46 -2.50 -0.58
CA ILE A 104 9.35 -1.13 -1.10
C ILE A 104 9.20 -0.18 0.08
N LEU A 105 8.06 -0.23 0.79
CA LEU A 105 7.78 0.60 1.96
C LEU A 105 8.37 0.01 3.24
N THR A 106 8.33 -1.31 3.34
CA THR A 106 8.80 -2.04 4.52
C THR A 106 10.14 -2.71 4.23
N PRO A 107 11.02 -2.81 5.24
CA PRO A 107 12.27 -3.56 5.11
C PRO A 107 12.00 -5.03 4.74
N GLY A 108 12.97 -5.66 4.09
CA GLY A 108 12.93 -7.09 3.75
C GLY A 108 12.96 -7.38 2.24
N SER A 109 12.99 -8.67 1.91
CA SER A 109 12.99 -9.15 0.53
C SER A 109 11.63 -8.97 -0.12
N ARG A 110 11.61 -8.64 -1.41
CA ARG A 110 10.37 -8.55 -2.19
C ARG A 110 9.73 -9.91 -2.35
N LEU A 111 8.41 -9.95 -2.24
CA LEU A 111 7.62 -11.12 -2.66
C LEU A 111 7.36 -11.03 -4.18
N PRO A 112 7.64 -12.09 -4.97
CA PRO A 112 7.32 -12.12 -6.39
C PRO A 112 5.83 -11.93 -6.64
N ALA A 113 5.49 -11.11 -7.65
CA ALA A 113 4.11 -10.72 -7.97
C ALA A 113 3.35 -11.81 -8.74
N VAL A 114 3.18 -12.96 -8.09
CA VAL A 114 2.49 -14.13 -8.62
C VAL A 114 1.18 -14.32 -7.86
N ALA A 115 0.08 -14.60 -8.55
CA ALA A 115 -1.26 -14.68 -7.94
C ALA A 115 -1.38 -15.73 -6.82
N GLY A 116 -0.55 -16.78 -6.86
CA GLY A 116 -0.48 -17.81 -5.81
C GLY A 116 0.22 -17.33 -4.53
N ASN A 117 1.05 -16.30 -4.62
CA ASN A 117 1.76 -15.73 -3.47
C ASN A 117 0.88 -14.71 -2.76
N ARG A 118 1.01 -14.62 -1.43
CA ARG A 118 0.19 -13.74 -0.60
C ARG A 118 1.00 -13.13 0.53
N LEU A 119 0.55 -12.00 1.02
CA LEU A 119 1.16 -11.27 2.13
C LEU A 119 0.08 -10.94 3.16
N ARG A 120 0.40 -11.16 4.43
CA ARG A 120 -0.45 -10.80 5.56
C ARG A 120 0.16 -9.62 6.31
N TYR A 121 -0.64 -8.58 6.50
CA TYR A 121 -0.33 -7.44 7.35
C TYR A 121 -1.11 -7.52 8.66
N ARG A 122 -0.48 -7.09 9.75
CA ARG A 122 -1.12 -6.67 11.00
C ARG A 122 -0.91 -5.17 11.15
N ASP A 123 -1.98 -4.39 11.16
CA ASP A 123 -1.95 -2.93 11.31
C ASP A 123 -0.96 -2.22 10.34
N GLY A 124 -0.83 -2.76 9.13
CA GLY A 124 0.08 -2.26 8.09
C GLY A 124 1.52 -2.78 8.18
N VAL A 125 1.87 -3.56 9.20
CA VAL A 125 3.17 -4.22 9.35
C VAL A 125 3.09 -5.65 8.78
N PRO A 126 4.01 -6.04 7.87
CA PRO A 126 4.00 -7.37 7.28
C PRO A 126 4.50 -8.42 8.27
N GLU A 127 3.75 -9.51 8.43
CA GLU A 127 4.07 -10.54 9.45
C GLU A 127 4.34 -11.91 8.87
N ALA A 128 3.74 -12.23 7.73
CA ALA A 128 3.88 -13.53 7.11
C ALA A 128 3.59 -13.44 5.61
N VAL A 129 4.25 -14.29 4.83
CA VAL A 129 4.02 -14.45 3.40
C VAL A 129 3.73 -15.91 3.06
N LEU A 130 2.89 -16.11 2.06
CA LEU A 130 2.78 -17.37 1.34
C LEU A 130 3.63 -17.24 0.08
N HIS A 131 4.69 -18.01 -0.03
CA HIS A 131 5.60 -18.04 -1.18
C HIS A 131 5.70 -19.46 -1.70
N ASN A 132 5.30 -19.70 -2.95
CA ASN A 132 5.34 -21.02 -3.58
C ASN A 132 4.66 -22.13 -2.76
N GLY A 133 3.59 -21.80 -2.04
CA GLY A 133 2.82 -22.74 -1.20
C GLY A 133 3.33 -22.88 0.24
N GLU A 134 4.48 -22.30 0.55
CA GLU A 134 5.07 -22.32 1.89
C GLU A 134 4.82 -21.00 2.64
N VAL A 135 4.57 -21.10 3.94
CA VAL A 135 4.38 -19.92 4.80
C VAL A 135 5.69 -19.56 5.45
N HIS A 136 6.15 -18.33 5.25
CA HIS A 136 7.31 -17.77 5.92
C HIS A 136 6.88 -16.63 6.84
N PHE A 137 7.33 -16.68 8.09
CA PHE A 137 7.07 -15.63 9.07
C PHE A 137 8.16 -14.56 9.00
N LEU A 138 7.74 -13.31 8.97
CA LEU A 138 8.59 -12.11 8.92
C LEU A 138 8.77 -11.46 10.30
N ALA A 139 7.91 -11.83 11.25
CA ALA A 139 7.94 -11.39 12.64
C ALA A 139 8.05 -12.60 13.58
N VAL A 140 8.48 -12.35 14.82
CA VAL A 140 8.44 -13.36 15.89
C VAL A 140 7.00 -13.48 16.36
N LEU A 141 6.39 -14.63 16.11
CA LEU A 141 4.98 -14.93 16.41
C LEU A 141 4.89 -16.14 17.33
N THR A 142 3.92 -16.13 18.24
CA THR A 142 3.54 -17.30 19.05
C THR A 142 2.99 -18.43 18.18
N ALA A 143 2.96 -19.66 18.72
CA ALA A 143 2.40 -20.81 17.98
C ALA A 143 0.94 -20.59 17.54
N ALA A 144 0.14 -19.91 18.37
CA ALA A 144 -1.24 -19.57 18.06
C ALA A 144 -1.33 -18.58 16.89
N GLU A 145 -0.52 -17.51 16.91
CA GLU A 145 -0.47 -16.52 15.83
C GLU A 145 0.05 -17.13 14.52
N GLN A 146 1.08 -17.98 14.58
CA GLN A 146 1.61 -18.69 13.40
C GLN A 146 0.54 -19.58 12.75
N TRP A 147 -0.21 -20.31 13.57
CA TRP A 147 -1.31 -21.13 13.08
C TRP A 147 -2.40 -20.27 12.42
N GLN A 148 -2.82 -19.19 13.08
CA GLN A 148 -3.80 -18.26 12.52
C GLN A 148 -3.33 -17.66 11.19
N ALA A 149 -2.10 -17.13 11.14
CA ALA A 149 -1.52 -16.54 9.93
C ALA A 149 -1.50 -17.56 8.77
N THR A 150 -1.14 -18.81 9.05
CA THR A 150 -1.16 -19.91 8.07
C THR A 150 -2.56 -20.16 7.51
N GLN A 151 -3.58 -20.22 8.37
CA GLN A 151 -4.96 -20.42 7.94
C GLN A 151 -5.45 -19.24 7.08
N GLN A 152 -5.15 -18.00 7.49
CA GLN A 152 -5.58 -16.80 6.77
C GLN A 152 -4.91 -16.70 5.39
N LEU A 153 -3.61 -16.94 5.32
CA LEU A 153 -2.87 -16.93 4.05
C LEU A 153 -3.39 -17.97 3.06
N ARG A 154 -3.86 -19.14 3.53
CA ARG A 154 -4.41 -20.19 2.65
C ARG A 154 -5.82 -19.89 2.13
N ARG A 155 -6.64 -19.16 2.88
CA ARG A 155 -8.07 -18.91 2.54
C ARG A 155 -8.32 -18.02 1.33
N GLY A 156 -7.46 -17.03 1.04
CA GLY A 156 -7.62 -16.14 -0.12
C GLY A 156 -7.21 -14.70 0.16
N PRO A 157 -6.95 -13.88 -0.88
CA PRO A 157 -6.82 -12.43 -0.73
C PRO A 157 -8.16 -11.79 -0.34
N GLY A 158 -8.13 -10.63 0.33
CA GLY A 158 -9.33 -9.91 0.74
C GLY A 158 -9.97 -10.43 2.04
N TYR A 159 -9.41 -11.48 2.63
CA TYR A 159 -9.78 -11.90 3.97
C TYR A 159 -9.38 -10.82 4.99
N ARG A 160 -10.38 -10.25 5.66
CA ARG A 160 -10.23 -9.44 6.85
C ARG A 160 -10.69 -10.25 8.05
N SER A 161 -9.77 -10.59 8.93
CA SER A 161 -10.14 -11.06 10.28
C SER A 161 -10.47 -9.82 11.09
N LEU A 162 -11.75 -9.62 11.39
CA LEU A 162 -12.13 -8.71 12.47
C LEU A 162 -11.53 -9.26 13.78
N SER A 163 -10.91 -8.39 14.58
CA SER A 163 -10.40 -8.76 15.90
C SER A 163 -11.51 -9.43 16.72
N SER A 164 -11.14 -10.40 17.57
CA SER A 164 -12.11 -11.20 18.34
C SER A 164 -13.02 -10.37 19.26
N GLU A 165 -12.67 -9.11 19.54
CA GLU A 165 -13.48 -8.17 20.31
C GLU A 165 -14.74 -7.68 19.58
N ALA A 166 -14.76 -7.69 18.24
CA ALA A 166 -15.95 -7.31 17.47
C ALA A 166 -17.09 -8.35 17.55
N ARG A 167 -16.89 -9.45 18.29
CA ARG A 167 -17.88 -10.53 18.50
C ARG A 167 -18.55 -10.49 19.87
N ALA A 168 -18.27 -9.49 20.71
CA ALA A 168 -19.02 -9.30 21.96
C ALA A 168 -20.46 -8.82 21.64
N PRO A 169 -21.52 -9.51 22.11
CA PRO A 169 -22.89 -9.03 21.93
C PRO A 169 -23.05 -7.68 22.66
N ARG A 170 -23.67 -6.70 22.00
CA ARG A 170 -24.11 -5.47 22.69
C ARG A 170 -25.01 -5.89 23.86
N PRO A 171 -24.77 -5.40 25.09
CA PRO A 171 -25.73 -5.59 26.16
C PRO A 171 -27.06 -4.94 25.77
N ALA A 172 -28.15 -5.62 26.11
CA ALA A 172 -29.53 -5.24 25.81
C ALA A 172 -29.94 -3.92 26.46
#